data_AF-A0A962CKM6-F1
#
_entry.id   AF-A0A962CKM6-F1
#
_cell.length_a   1.000
_cell.length_b   1.000
_cell.length_c   1.000
_cell.angle_alpha   90.00
_cell.angle_beta   90.00
_cell.angle_gamma   90.00
#
_symmetry.space_group_name_H-M   'P 1'
#
loop_
_entity.id
_entity.type
_entity.pdbx_description
1 polymer ?
#
loop_
_entity_poly.entity_id
_entity_poly.type
_entity_poly.pdbx_seq_one_letter_code
_entity_poly.pdbx_strand_id
1 'polypeptide(L)'
;MTQRIALVASHGPEAQAELAKLKERYGDVAPEEADVIVALGGDGFMLRTLHRHLSLGKPVYGMKLGTVGFLLNPFHADDLPARIARAQPTVMRPLAMHAHSESGTSVEALA
;
A
#
# COMPACT_ATOMS: atom_id res chain seq x y z
N MET A 1 -15.85 2.32 16.45
CA MET A 1 -16.08 2.20 14.99
C MET A 1 -15.06 1.23 14.45
N THR A 2 -15.49 0.20 13.71
CA THR A 2 -14.58 -0.77 13.07
C THR A 2 -13.95 -0.09 11.85
N GLN A 3 -12.62 -0.05 11.79
CA GLN A 3 -11.88 0.56 10.67
C GLN A 3 -12.07 -0.29 9.40
N ARG A 4 -12.43 0.34 8.27
CA ARG A 4 -12.57 -0.36 6.98
C ARG A 4 -11.21 -0.52 6.32
N ILE A 5 -10.88 -1.75 5.93
CA ILE A 5 -9.55 -2.11 5.41
C ILE A 5 -9.70 -2.66 4.00
N ALA A 6 -8.92 -2.12 3.06
CA ALA A 6 -8.68 -2.76 1.77
C ALA A 6 -7.39 -3.56 1.84
N LEU A 7 -7.44 -4.83 1.46
CA LEU A 7 -6.30 -5.74 1.51
C LEU A 7 -5.80 -6.04 0.10
N VAL A 8 -4.54 -5.72 -0.17
CA VAL A 8 -3.86 -5.98 -1.45
C VAL A 8 -2.57 -6.75 -1.21
N ALA A 9 -2.22 -7.66 -2.11
CA ALA A 9 -1.00 -8.46 -1.99
C ALA A 9 -0.29 -8.63 -3.33
N SER A 10 1.02 -8.85 -3.25
CA SER A 10 1.81 -9.28 -4.41
C SER A 10 1.37 -10.65 -4.91
N HIS A 11 1.63 -10.97 -6.18
CA HIS A 11 1.16 -12.23 -6.81
C HIS A 11 1.83 -13.51 -6.30
N GLY A 12 2.77 -13.41 -5.35
CA GLY A 12 3.45 -14.58 -4.79
C GLY A 12 2.47 -15.49 -4.02
N PRO A 13 2.63 -16.82 -4.08
CA PRO A 13 1.69 -17.77 -3.47
C PRO A 13 1.55 -17.56 -1.95
N GLU A 14 2.64 -17.29 -1.25
CA GLU A 14 2.63 -16.97 0.18
C GLU A 14 1.82 -15.70 0.47
N ALA A 15 2.02 -14.65 -0.32
CA ALA A 15 1.31 -13.38 -0.16
C ALA A 15 -0.20 -13.51 -0.43
N GLN A 16 -0.59 -14.32 -1.42
CA GLN A 16 -1.99 -14.59 -1.72
C GLN A 16 -2.64 -15.48 -0.65
N ALA A 17 -1.92 -16.43 -0.07
CA ALA A 17 -2.43 -17.26 1.03
C ALA A 17 -2.68 -16.43 2.29
N GLU A 18 -1.74 -15.56 2.68
CA GLU A 18 -1.92 -14.67 3.83
C GLU A 18 -2.98 -13.59 3.57
N LEU A 19 -3.11 -13.12 2.31
CA LEU A 19 -4.19 -12.24 1.91
C LEU A 19 -5.55 -12.87 2.20
N ALA A 20 -5.79 -14.11 1.76
CA ALA A 20 -7.06 -14.80 1.97
C ALA A 20 -7.41 -14.91 3.45
N LYS A 21 -6.45 -15.28 4.30
CA LYS A 21 -6.63 -15.38 5.76
C LYS A 21 -6.99 -14.03 6.38
N LEU A 22 -6.33 -12.95 5.96
CA LEU A 22 -6.63 -11.61 6.47
C LEU A 22 -8.00 -11.10 6.01
N LYS A 23 -8.40 -11.39 4.78
CA LYS A 23 -9.74 -11.03 4.26
C LYS A 23 -10.84 -11.74 5.04
N GLU A 24 -10.66 -13.02 5.35
CA GLU A 24 -11.60 -13.78 6.19
C GLU A 24 -11.71 -13.20 7.60
N ARG A 25 -10.58 -12.78 8.19
CA ARG A 25 -10.52 -12.32 9.58
C ARG A 25 -10.99 -10.88 9.78
N TYR A 26 -10.64 -9.97 8.87
CA TYR A 26 -10.85 -8.52 9.03
C TYR A 26 -11.84 -7.92 8.03
N GLY A 27 -12.30 -8.72 7.07
CA GLY A 27 -13.05 -8.23 5.92
C GLY A 27 -12.15 -7.57 4.88
N ASP A 28 -12.74 -7.23 3.75
CA ASP A 28 -12.08 -6.55 2.65
C ASP A 28 -13.09 -5.65 1.95
N VAL A 29 -12.75 -4.38 1.80
CA VAL A 29 -13.54 -3.42 1.03
C VAL A 29 -12.74 -2.94 -0.17
N ALA A 30 -13.43 -2.34 -1.14
CA ALA A 30 -12.75 -1.70 -2.25
C ALA A 30 -11.81 -0.58 -1.75
N PRO A 31 -10.64 -0.36 -2.38
CA PRO A 31 -9.72 0.70 -1.98
C PRO A 31 -10.38 2.08 -1.89
N GLU A 32 -11.41 2.35 -2.69
CA GLU A 32 -12.21 3.58 -2.74
C GLU A 32 -13.11 3.75 -1.50
N GLU A 33 -13.38 2.68 -0.75
CA GLU A 33 -14.22 2.68 0.45
C GLU A 33 -13.40 2.52 1.75
N ALA A 34 -12.14 2.08 1.64
CA ALA A 34 -11.29 1.83 2.80
C ALA A 34 -10.89 3.10 3.56
N ASP A 35 -10.66 2.99 4.86
CA ASP A 35 -10.01 4.04 5.65
C ASP A 35 -8.48 3.89 5.59
N VAL A 36 -7.99 2.69 5.27
CA VAL A 36 -6.57 2.34 5.09
C VAL A 36 -6.42 1.19 4.11
N ILE A 37 -5.38 1.24 3.28
CA ILE A 37 -5.01 0.14 2.37
C ILE A 37 -3.85 -0.63 3.00
N VAL A 38 -3.99 -1.94 3.16
CA VAL A 38 -2.94 -2.81 3.70
C VAL A 38 -2.29 -3.58 2.57
N ALA A 39 -0.99 -3.38 2.37
CA ALA A 39 -0.20 -3.96 1.29
C ALA A 39 0.70 -5.10 1.79
N LEU A 40 0.52 -6.31 1.27
CA LEU A 40 1.29 -7.50 1.60
C LEU A 40 2.33 -7.82 0.51
N GLY A 41 3.62 -7.67 0.81
CA GLY A 41 4.67 -7.96 -0.18
C GLY A 41 6.04 -7.42 0.21
N GLY A 42 6.77 -6.91 -0.78
CA GLY A 42 8.06 -6.22 -0.61
C GLY A 42 8.00 -4.75 -0.98
N ASP A 43 9.12 -4.03 -0.85
CA ASP A 43 9.19 -2.57 -1.04
C ASP A 43 8.68 -2.13 -2.44
N GLY A 44 9.05 -2.85 -3.50
CA GLY A 44 8.58 -2.55 -4.85
C GLY A 44 7.06 -2.69 -5.01
N PHE A 45 6.43 -3.64 -4.30
CA PHE A 45 4.97 -3.77 -4.29
C PHE A 45 4.30 -2.63 -3.52
N MET A 46 4.89 -2.20 -2.41
CA MET A 46 4.42 -1.04 -1.64
C MET A 46 4.47 0.24 -2.44
N LEU A 47 5.58 0.53 -3.13
CA LEU A 47 5.70 1.70 -4.01
C LEU A 47 4.66 1.68 -5.13
N ARG A 48 4.46 0.53 -5.79
CA ARG A 48 3.41 0.37 -6.80
C ARG A 48 2.01 0.56 -6.21
N THR A 49 1.78 0.14 -4.97
CA THR A 49 0.49 0.31 -4.29
C THR A 49 0.24 1.78 -3.98
N LEU A 50 1.25 2.48 -3.44
CA LEU A 50 1.20 3.93 -3.20
C LEU A 50 0.92 4.68 -4.49
N HIS A 51 1.66 4.40 -5.58
CA HIS A 51 1.45 5.07 -6.86
C HIS A 51 0.05 4.78 -7.43
N ARG A 52 -0.40 3.52 -7.41
CA ARG A 52 -1.73 3.13 -7.93
C ARG A 52 -2.87 3.83 -7.21
N HIS A 53 -2.74 4.07 -5.90
CA HIS A 53 -3.81 4.62 -5.07
C HIS A 53 -3.53 6.06 -4.62
N LEU A 54 -2.54 6.71 -5.24
CA LEU A 54 -2.11 8.07 -4.88
C LEU A 54 -3.26 9.06 -4.96
N SER A 55 -4.12 8.92 -5.98
CA SER A 55 -5.31 9.76 -6.19
C SER A 55 -6.38 9.61 -5.11
N LEU A 56 -6.40 8.49 -4.37
CA LEU A 56 -7.36 8.26 -3.29
C LEU A 56 -6.99 9.03 -2.02
N GLY A 57 -5.73 9.47 -1.87
CA GLY A 57 -5.25 10.15 -0.67
C GLY A 57 -5.29 9.28 0.61
N LYS A 58 -5.43 7.96 0.45
CA LYS A 58 -5.58 7.03 1.58
C LYS A 58 -4.22 6.56 2.09
N PRO A 59 -4.07 6.41 3.42
CA PRO A 59 -2.85 5.87 3.98
C PRO A 59 -2.67 4.41 3.53
N VAL A 60 -1.42 4.03 3.25
CA VAL A 60 -1.05 2.65 2.93
C VAL A 60 -0.19 2.10 4.07
N TYR A 61 -0.59 0.95 4.60
CA TYR A 61 0.15 0.22 5.63
C TYR A 61 0.79 -1.03 5.01
N GLY A 62 2.11 -1.03 4.89
CA GLY A 62 2.85 -2.15 4.31
C GLY A 62 3.21 -3.22 5.35
N MET A 63 2.98 -4.50 5.02
CA MET A 63 3.48 -5.65 5.77
C MET A 63 4.37 -6.54 4.88
N LYS A 64 5.52 -6.92 5.44
CA LYS A 64 6.57 -7.64 4.74
C LYS A 64 6.32 -9.14 4.71
N LEU A 65 6.20 -9.72 3.52
CA LEU A 65 6.21 -11.17 3.30
C LEU A 65 7.46 -11.52 2.47
N GLY A 66 8.45 -12.19 3.10
CA GLY A 66 9.73 -12.55 2.50
C GLY A 66 10.98 -11.87 3.09
N THR A 67 12.07 -11.76 2.30
CA THR A 67 13.40 -11.27 2.72
C THR A 67 13.54 -9.74 2.74
N VAL A 68 14.62 -9.24 3.38
CA VAL A 68 14.93 -7.83 3.76
C VAL A 68 14.30 -6.75 2.88
N GLY A 69 13.57 -5.83 3.51
CA GLY A 69 13.00 -4.61 2.91
C GLY A 69 12.99 -3.51 3.97
N PHE A 70 13.03 -2.25 3.54
CA PHE A 70 13.24 -1.09 4.41
C PHE A 70 11.95 -0.33 4.70
N LEU A 71 10.91 -0.49 3.85
CA LEU A 71 9.70 0.33 3.92
C LEU A 71 8.54 -0.34 4.65
N LEU A 72 8.61 -1.65 4.87
CA LEU A 72 7.48 -2.44 5.37
C LEU A 72 7.62 -2.87 6.82
N ASN A 73 6.50 -2.87 7.52
CA ASN A 73 6.40 -3.41 8.85
C ASN A 73 6.55 -4.95 8.82
N PRO A 74 7.08 -5.59 9.87
CA PRO A 74 7.04 -7.04 10.00
C PRO A 74 5.60 -7.58 9.84
N PHE A 75 5.45 -8.69 9.14
CA PHE A 75 4.15 -9.34 9.03
C PHE A 75 3.75 -9.95 10.38
N HIS A 76 2.55 -9.58 10.84
CA HIS A 76 1.85 -10.22 11.94
C HIS A 76 0.36 -10.19 11.61
N ALA A 77 -0.29 -11.36 11.60
CA ALA A 77 -1.70 -11.46 11.25
C ALA A 77 -2.63 -10.99 12.38
N ASP A 78 -2.12 -10.95 13.61
CA ASP A 78 -2.88 -10.55 14.79
C ASP A 78 -2.92 -9.04 15.00
N ASP A 79 -4.02 -8.59 15.61
CA ASP A 79 -4.22 -7.23 16.10
C ASP A 79 -3.97 -6.13 15.04
N LEU A 80 -4.26 -6.44 13.77
CA LEU A 80 -4.00 -5.55 12.64
C LEU A 80 -4.58 -4.13 12.85
N PRO A 81 -5.83 -3.95 13.32
CA PRO A 81 -6.37 -2.61 13.56
C PRO A 81 -5.57 -1.81 14.60
N ALA A 82 -5.17 -2.42 15.73
CA ALA A 82 -4.41 -1.71 16.75
C ALA A 82 -2.98 -1.40 16.27
N ARG A 83 -2.38 -2.28 15.47
CA ARG A 83 -1.07 -2.04 14.85
C ARG A 83 -1.12 -0.86 13.89
N ILE A 84 -2.15 -0.77 13.06
CA ILE A 84 -2.37 0.39 12.18
C ILE A 84 -2.56 1.65 13.02
N ALA A 85 -3.37 1.60 14.08
CA ALA A 85 -3.61 2.76 14.95
C ALA A 85 -2.34 3.24 15.70
N ARG A 86 -1.41 2.34 16.00
CA ARG A 86 -0.12 2.65 16.66
C ARG A 86 0.99 2.99 15.68
N ALA A 87 0.78 2.80 14.38
CA ALA A 87 1.80 3.04 13.37
C ALA A 87 2.13 4.54 13.29
N GLN A 88 3.41 4.85 13.16
CA GLN A 88 3.83 6.23 12.93
C GLN A 88 3.67 6.56 11.44
N PRO A 89 2.88 7.58 11.07
CA PRO A 89 2.70 7.94 9.68
C PRO A 89 3.97 8.59 9.13
N THR A 90 4.36 8.17 7.93
CA THR A 90 5.42 8.81 7.15
C THR A 90 4.82 9.40 5.89
N VAL A 91 4.99 10.71 5.70
CA VAL A 91 4.49 11.41 4.52
C VAL A 91 5.47 11.22 3.37
N MET A 92 5.07 10.42 2.38
CA MET A 92 5.77 10.29 1.10
C MET A 92 5.38 11.44 0.18
N ARG A 93 6.38 12.15 -0.36
CA ARG A 93 6.19 13.20 -1.37
C ARG A 93 6.63 12.64 -2.71
N PRO A 94 5.70 12.39 -3.66
CA PRO A 94 6.06 11.90 -4.99
C PRO A 94 6.92 12.95 -5.71
N LEU A 95 7.81 12.49 -6.58
CA LEU A 95 8.63 13.34 -7.41
C LEU A 95 7.83 13.74 -8.65
N ALA A 96 7.68 15.04 -8.88
CA ALA A 96 7.07 15.56 -10.10
C ALA A 96 8.14 15.78 -11.19
N MET A 97 7.90 15.22 -12.38
CA MET A 97 8.72 15.42 -13.57
C MET A 97 7.95 16.30 -14.55
N HIS A 98 8.55 17.41 -14.98
CA HIS A 98 8.10 18.20 -16.12
C HIS A 98 9.15 18.09 -17.22
N ALA A 99 8.77 17.54 -18.37
CA ALA A 99 9.64 17.35 -19.52
C ALA A 99 9.15 18.18 -20.71
N HIS A 100 10.08 18.85 -21.39
CA HIS A 100 9.81 19.60 -22.61
C HIS A 100 10.46 18.89 -23.80
N SER A 101 9.68 18.64 -24.86
CA SER A 101 10.20 18.10 -26.11
C SER A 101 10.71 19.20 -27.03
N GLU A 102 11.54 18.82 -28.01
CA GLU A 102 12.02 19.73 -29.07
C GLU A 102 10.87 20.30 -29.93
N SER A 103 9.73 19.59 -29.99
CA SER A 103 8.51 20.06 -30.66
C SER A 103 7.71 21.09 -29.87
N GLY A 104 8.14 21.45 -28.65
CA GLY A 104 7.45 22.36 -27.75
C GLY A 104 6.35 21.72 -26.90
N THR A 105 6.21 20.39 -26.93
CA THR A 105 5.22 19.66 -26.11
C THR A 105 5.74 19.47 -24.69
N SER A 106 4.88 19.72 -23.70
CA SER A 106 5.18 19.43 -22.29
C SER A 106 4.52 18.13 -21.83
N VAL A 107 5.25 17.32 -21.07
CA VAL A 107 4.75 16.11 -20.41
C VAL A 107 5.00 16.22 -18.92
N GLU A 108 3.97 15.96 -18.12
CA GLU A 108 4.06 15.88 -16.67
C GLU A 108 3.89 14.43 -16.20
N ALA A 109 4.67 14.01 -15.20
CA ALA A 109 4.53 12.71 -14.57
C ALA A 109 4.83 12.78 -13.06
N LEU A 110 4.24 11.87 -12.30
CA LEU A 110 4.55 11.66 -10.88
C LEU A 110 5.26 10.31 -10.71
N ALA A 111 6.31 10.29 -9.88
CA ALA A 111 7.08 9.10 -9.51
C ALA A 111 7.05 8.86 -8.01
#